data_AF-A0A9W3SNR5-F1
#
_entry.id   AF-A0A9W3SNR5-F1
#
_cell.length_a   1.000
_cell.length_b   1.000
_cell.length_c   1.000
_cell.angle_alpha   90.00
_cell.angle_beta   90.00
_cell.angle_gamma   90.00
#
_symmetry.space_group_name_H-M   'P 1'
#
loop_
_entity.id
_entity.type
_entity.pdbx_description
1 polymer ?
#
loop_
_entity_poly.entity_id
_entity_poly.type
_entity_poly.pdbx_seq_one_letter_code
_entity_poly.pdbx_strand_id
1 'polypeptide(L)'
;MTKSVLTKDLEKKQILDEFLQYCEKKQVEALQKNDPYQFCIWIKEARLARRELAELYRAKEKYDEERARIQGIVRRLRSVGVKVDVVERVHGIEFFEEGV
;
A
#
# COMPACT_ATOMS: atom_id res chain seq x y z
N MET A 1 6.96 -8.86 8.06
CA MET A 1 5.96 -8.55 7.02
C MET A 1 6.48 -7.39 6.19
N THR A 2 6.78 -7.61 4.91
CA THR A 2 7.05 -6.51 3.98
C THR A 2 5.74 -5.76 3.78
N LYS A 3 5.70 -4.48 4.20
CA LYS A 3 4.54 -3.62 3.92
C LYS A 3 4.52 -3.38 2.41
N SER A 4 3.68 -4.16 1.74
CA SER A 4 3.42 -4.01 0.31
C SER A 4 2.30 -2.99 0.11
N VAL A 5 2.28 -2.34 -1.05
CA VAL A 5 1.14 -1.53 -1.52
C VAL A 5 0.34 -2.35 -2.53
N LEU A 6 -0.82 -1.86 -2.95
CA LEU A 6 -1.54 -2.49 -4.05
C LEU A 6 -0.69 -2.40 -5.33
N THR A 7 -0.82 -3.38 -6.23
CA THR A 7 -0.02 -3.46 -7.46
C THR A 7 -0.15 -2.19 -8.32
N LYS A 8 -1.36 -1.62 -8.37
CA LYS A 8 -1.64 -0.35 -9.06
C LYS A 8 -0.92 0.87 -8.45
N ASP A 9 -0.53 0.80 -7.19
CA ASP A 9 0.07 1.89 -6.43
C ASP A 9 1.60 1.71 -6.29
N LEU A 10 2.19 0.68 -6.93
CA LEU A 10 3.64 0.41 -6.88
C LEU A 10 4.47 1.56 -7.47
N GLU A 11 4.07 2.07 -8.63
CA GLU A 11 4.74 3.20 -9.28
C GLU A 11 4.67 4.46 -8.42
N LYS A 12 3.49 4.75 -7.88
CA LYS A 12 3.29 5.87 -6.96
C LYS A 12 4.15 5.75 -5.70
N LYS A 13 4.26 4.53 -5.14
CA LYS A 13 5.18 4.26 -4.03
C LYS A 13 6.63 4.56 -4.40
N GLN A 14 7.09 4.09 -5.57
CA GLN A 14 8.47 4.33 -6.02
C GLN A 14 8.76 5.83 -6.13
N ILE A 15 7.85 6.59 -6.74
CA ILE A 15 7.97 8.05 -6.85
C ILE A 15 8.03 8.70 -5.46
N LEU A 16 7.19 8.28 -4.52
CA LEU A 16 7.20 8.82 -3.15
C LEU A 16 8.49 8.46 -2.40
N ASP A 17 9.00 7.24 -2.55
CA ASP A 17 10.25 6.80 -1.93
C ASP A 17 11.45 7.58 -2.50
N GLU A 18 11.51 7.80 -3.81
CA GLU A 18 12.52 8.64 -4.47
C GLU A 18 12.43 10.11 -4.02
N PHE A 19 11.20 10.65 -3.93
CA PHE A 19 10.97 12.01 -3.46
C PHE A 19 11.40 12.21 -2.01
N LEU A 20 11.23 11.21 -1.15
CA LEU A 20 11.71 11.26 0.23
C LEU A 20 13.24 11.30 0.31
N GLN A 21 13.94 10.52 -0.52
CA GLN A 21 15.41 10.60 -0.63
C GLN A 21 15.86 11.97 -1.15
N TYR A 22 15.12 12.54 -2.10
CA TYR A 22 15.39 13.89 -2.60
C TYR A 22 15.21 14.95 -1.50
N CYS A 23 14.13 14.86 -0.72
CA CYS A 23 13.89 15.77 0.40
C CYS A 23 15.01 15.70 1.44
N GLU A 24 15.53 14.50 1.74
CA GLU A 24 16.65 14.32 2.68
C GLU A 24 17.92 15.02 2.18
N LYS A 25 18.27 14.84 0.91
CA LYS A 25 19.40 15.55 0.29
C LYS A 25 19.23 17.07 0.40
N LYS A 26 18.02 17.58 0.14
CA LYS A 26 17.72 19.01 0.23
C LYS A 26 17.74 19.56 1.65
N GLN A 27 17.34 18.77 2.64
CA GLN A 27 17.48 19.12 4.05
C GLN A 27 18.96 19.27 4.43
N VAL A 28 19.83 18.34 4.00
CA VAL A 28 21.28 18.44 4.22
C VAL A 28 21.88 19.67 3.54
N GLU A 29 21.52 19.93 2.28
CA GLU A 29 21.96 21.14 1.57
C GLU A 29 21.52 22.44 2.28
N ALA A 30 20.29 22.48 2.80
CA ALA A 30 19.78 23.65 3.52
C ALA A 30 20.53 23.87 4.84
N LEU A 31 20.89 22.79 5.57
CA LEU A 31 21.72 22.87 6.76
C LEU A 31 23.13 23.39 6.44
N GLN A 32 23.75 22.90 5.36
CA GLN A 32 25.07 23.36 4.93
C GLN A 32 25.08 24.86 4.57
N LYS A 33 23.99 25.36 3.99
CA LYS A 33 23.82 26.78 3.63
C LYS A 33 23.33 27.64 4.80
N ASN A 34 23.05 27.03 5.95
CA ASN A 34 22.44 27.65 7.12
C ASN A 34 21.13 28.40 6.77
N ASP A 35 20.32 27.80 5.89
CA ASP A 35 19.03 28.33 5.45
C ASP A 35 17.88 27.61 6.17
N PRO A 36 17.39 28.15 7.29
CA PRO A 36 16.33 27.52 8.07
C PRO A 36 14.98 27.53 7.34
N TYR A 37 14.76 28.46 6.41
CA TYR A 37 13.50 28.56 5.68
C TYR A 37 13.37 27.40 4.68
N GLN A 38 14.41 27.16 3.89
CA GLN A 38 14.47 26.01 2.98
C GLN A 38 14.41 24.69 3.74
N PHE A 39 15.11 24.57 4.86
CA PHE A 39 15.04 23.37 5.70
C PHE A 39 13.60 23.08 6.15
N CYS A 40 12.88 24.09 6.64
CA CYS A 40 11.49 23.95 7.07
C CYS A 40 10.55 23.54 5.93
N ILE A 41 10.78 24.03 4.70
CA ILE A 41 10.01 23.63 3.52
C ILE A 41 10.21 22.14 3.26
N TRP A 42 11.45 21.67 3.16
CA TRP A 42 11.72 20.26 2.85
C TRP A 42 11.25 19.29 3.94
N ILE A 43 11.16 19.74 5.20
CA ILE A 43 10.53 18.96 6.28
C ILE A 43 9.01 18.84 6.07
N LYS A 44 8.34 19.94 5.67
CA LYS A 44 6.90 19.92 5.40
C LYS A 44 6.58 19.02 4.20
N GLU A 45 7.33 19.14 3.12
CA GLU A 45 7.17 18.31 1.91
C GLU A 45 7.40 16.83 2.22
N ALA A 46 8.48 16.49 2.93
CA ALA A 46 8.74 15.11 3.35
C ALA A 46 7.61 14.57 4.25
N ARG A 47 7.01 15.42 5.10
CA ARG A 47 5.87 15.02 5.94
C ARG A 47 4.62 14.74 5.12
N LEU A 48 4.35 15.51 4.07
CA LEU A 48 3.23 15.28 3.16
C LEU A 48 3.41 13.95 2.40
N ALA A 49 4.58 13.73 1.82
CA ALA A 49 4.88 12.48 1.11
C ALA A 49 4.76 11.24 2.02
N ARG A 50 5.21 11.32 3.29
CA ARG A 50 5.02 10.24 4.27
C ARG A 50 3.56 9.96 4.60
N ARG A 51 2.71 10.99 4.64
CA ARG A 51 1.26 10.81 4.87
C ARG A 51 0.62 10.11 3.69
N GLU A 52 0.94 10.53 2.47
CA GLU A 52 0.44 9.90 1.25
C GLU A 52 0.87 8.44 1.16
N LEU A 53 2.14 8.14 1.47
CA LEU A 53 2.63 6.77 1.52
C LEU A 53 1.90 5.92 2.59
N ALA A 54 1.60 6.51 3.75
CA ALA A 54 0.83 5.84 4.80
C ALA A 54 -0.62 5.54 4.36
N GLU A 55 -1.25 6.40 3.57
CA GLU A 55 -2.57 6.17 3.00
C GLU A 55 -2.57 5.01 2.02
N LEU A 56 -1.52 4.88 1.19
CA LEU A 56 -1.37 3.72 0.30
C LEU A 56 -1.27 2.40 1.08
N TYR A 57 -0.52 2.39 2.18
CA TYR A 57 -0.45 1.21 3.04
C TYR A 57 -1.79 0.88 3.71
N ARG A 58 -2.51 1.89 4.21
CA ARG A 58 -3.85 1.69 4.80
C ARG A 58 -4.87 1.19 3.79
N ALA A 59 -4.83 1.70 2.55
CA ALA A 59 -5.70 1.24 1.48
C ALA A 59 -5.44 -0.24 1.16
N LYS A 60 -4.17 -0.67 1.17
CA LYS A 60 -3.80 -2.08 0.99
C LYS A 60 -4.30 -2.95 2.14
N GLU A 61 -4.11 -2.53 3.39
CA GLU A 61 -4.59 -3.24 4.57
C GLU A 61 -6.12 -3.47 4.51
N LYS A 62 -6.89 -2.42 4.21
CA LYS A 62 -8.34 -2.52 4.04
C LYS A 62 -8.74 -3.47 2.91
N TYR A 63 -8.02 -3.43 1.78
CA TYR A 63 -8.26 -4.35 0.67
C TYR A 63 -8.00 -5.81 1.08
N ASP A 64 -6.94 -6.07 1.83
CA ASP A 64 -6.59 -7.42 2.28
C ASP A 64 -7.58 -7.95 3.33
N GLU A 65 -8.05 -7.10 4.25
CA GLU A 65 -9.12 -7.43 5.20
C GLU A 65 -10.43 -7.82 4.48
N GLU A 66 -10.84 -7.02 3.49
CA GLU A 66 -12.04 -7.30 2.71
C GLU A 66 -11.89 -8.59 1.91
N ARG A 67 -10.72 -8.80 1.27
CA ARG A 67 -10.41 -10.03 0.56
C ARG A 67 -10.47 -11.25 1.48
N ALA A 68 -9.89 -11.18 2.68
CA ALA A 68 -9.94 -12.25 3.67
C ALA A 68 -11.37 -12.54 4.14
N ARG A 69 -12.20 -11.50 4.34
CA ARG A 69 -13.61 -11.64 4.69
C ARG A 69 -14.40 -12.36 3.59
N ILE A 70 -14.21 -11.97 2.32
CA ILE A 70 -14.86 -12.59 1.17
C ILE A 70 -14.42 -14.05 1.04
N GLN A 71 -13.13 -14.34 1.17
CA GLN A 71 -12.61 -15.71 1.19
C GLN A 71 -13.28 -16.56 2.27
N GLY A 72 -13.46 -16.02 3.49
CA GLY A 72 -14.17 -16.71 4.57
C GLY A 72 -15.63 -17.01 4.24
N ILE A 73 -16.33 -16.06 3.58
CA ILE A 73 -17.71 -16.27 3.12
C ILE A 73 -17.76 -17.35 2.04
N VAL A 74 -16.88 -17.29 1.03
CA VAL A 74 -16.83 -18.24 -0.07
C VAL A 74 -16.54 -19.66 0.44
N ARG A 75 -15.59 -19.84 1.36
CA ARG A 75 -15.32 -21.13 2.01
C ARG A 75 -16.55 -21.70 2.70
N ARG A 76 -17.30 -20.86 3.44
CA ARG A 76 -18.56 -21.30 4.08
C ARG A 76 -19.61 -21.70 3.05
N LEU A 77 -19.84 -20.89 2.02
CA LEU A 77 -20.80 -21.22 0.96
C LEU A 77 -20.46 -22.54 0.25
N ARG A 78 -19.17 -22.75 -0.08
CA ARG A 78 -18.67 -23.99 -0.67
C ARG A 78 -18.93 -25.20 0.24
N SER A 79 -18.74 -25.05 1.56
CA SER A 79 -19.01 -26.13 2.53
C SER A 79 -20.48 -26.55 2.60
N VAL A 80 -21.40 -25.68 2.19
CA VAL A 80 -22.86 -25.94 2.11
C VAL A 80 -23.28 -26.38 0.70
N GLY A 81 -22.33 -26.61 -0.21
CA GLY A 81 -22.58 -27.07 -1.58
C GLY A 81 -23.04 -25.96 -2.54
N VAL A 82 -22.91 -24.68 -2.14
CA VAL A 82 -23.26 -23.55 -3.01
C VAL A 82 -22.12 -23.30 -4.01
N LYS A 83 -22.47 -23.23 -5.29
CA LYS A 83 -21.54 -22.90 -6.38
C LYS A 83 -21.12 -21.43 -6.29
N VAL A 84 -19.82 -21.18 -6.23
CA VAL A 84 -19.21 -19.86 -5.91
C VAL A 84 -18.34 -19.29 -7.04
N ASP A 85 -18.28 -19.97 -8.19
CA ASP A 85 -17.41 -19.68 -9.34
C ASP A 85 -17.53 -18.25 -9.88
N VAL A 86 -18.71 -17.62 -9.70
CA VAL A 86 -18.94 -16.23 -10.12
C VAL A 86 -18.26 -15.26 -9.15
N VAL A 87 -18.31 -15.53 -7.85
CA VAL A 87 -17.70 -14.69 -6.81
C VAL A 87 -16.17 -14.77 -6.90
N GLU A 88 -15.63 -15.96 -7.19
CA GLU A 88 -14.20 -16.21 -7.34
C GLU A 88 -13.59 -15.45 -8.52
N ARG A 89 -14.25 -15.48 -9.69
CA ARG A 89 -13.83 -14.74 -10.88
C ARG A 89 -13.89 -13.23 -10.69
N VAL A 90 -14.96 -12.71 -10.09
CA VAL A 90 -15.15 -11.26 -9.93
C VAL A 90 -14.13 -10.66 -8.96
N HIS A 91 -13.72 -11.40 -7.93
CA HIS A 91 -12.81 -10.89 -6.89
C HIS A 91 -11.35 -11.32 -7.08
N GLY A 92 -11.01 -12.01 -8.18
CA GLY A 92 -9.66 -12.53 -8.43
C GLY A 92 -9.17 -13.43 -7.28
N ILE A 93 -10.08 -14.24 -6.72
CA ILE A 93 -9.78 -15.18 -5.65
C ILE A 93 -9.52 -16.53 -6.32
N GLU A 94 -8.27 -16.77 -6.71
CA GLU A 94 -7.81 -18.13 -6.97
C GLU A 94 -7.61 -18.82 -5.61
N PHE A 95 -8.52 -19.74 -5.27
CA PHE A 95 -8.22 -20.73 -4.26
C PHE A 95 -7.27 -21.73 -4.90
N PHE A 96 -5.96 -21.59 -4.66
CA PHE A 96 -5.08 -22.75 -4.79
C PHE A 96 -5.58 -23.76 -3.76
N GLU A 97 -6.23 -24.81 -4.25
CA GLU A 97 -6.27 -26.07 -3.52
C GLU A 97 -4.82 -26.50 -3.38
N GLU A 98 -4.23 -26.31 -2.19
CA GLU A 98 -3.20 -27.24 -1.73
C GLU A 98 -3.91 -28.59 -1.54
N GLY A 99 -4.09 -29.28 -2.67
CA GLY A 99 -4.71 -30.58 -2.77
C GLY A 99 -3.67 -31.64 -3.10
N VAL A 100 -3.28 -32.34 -2.02
CA VAL A 100 -2.63 -33.66 -1.94
C VAL A 100 -1.13 -33.75 -2.22
#